data_AF-A0A963VBZ0-F1
#
_entry.id   AF-A0A963VBZ0-F1
#
_cell.length_a   1.000
_cell.length_b   1.000
_cell.length_c   1.000
_cell.angle_alpha   90.00
_cell.angle_beta   90.00
_cell.angle_gamma   90.00
#
_symmetry.space_group_name_H-M   'P 1'
#
loop_
_entity.id
_entity.type
_entity.pdbx_description
1 polymer ?
#
loop_
_entity_poly.entity_id
_entity_poly.type
_entity_poly.pdbx_seq_one_letter_code
_entity_poly.pdbx_strand_id
1 'polypeptide(L)'
;MLDKLHEEDFRTSFVREPAALKRFPALVLNADYRPLSYYPLSLWPWQEAIKAVFLDRVIILAEYEEVVRSQRAAVRIPSVVVLKEYVKPQKRVA
;
A
#
# COMPACT_ATOMS: atom_id res chain seq x y z
N MET A 1 -6.78 19.27 12.68
CA MET A 1 -7.68 18.21 13.16
C MET A 1 -8.07 17.23 12.06
N LEU A 2 -8.23 17.67 10.79
CA LEU A 2 -8.56 16.81 9.65
C LEU A 2 -7.39 15.93 9.15
N ASP A 3 -6.13 16.36 9.31
CA ASP A 3 -4.98 15.62 8.77
C ASP A 3 -4.76 14.26 9.43
N LYS A 4 -5.04 14.13 10.73
CA LYS A 4 -4.87 12.87 11.47
C LYS A 4 -5.81 11.77 10.99
N LEU A 5 -7.03 12.11 10.55
CA LEU A 5 -8.00 11.13 10.08
C LEU A 5 -7.55 10.49 8.75
N HIS A 6 -7.04 11.29 7.81
CA HIS A 6 -6.49 10.77 6.54
C HIS A 6 -5.21 9.95 6.72
N GLU A 7 -4.49 10.17 7.81
CA GLU A 7 -3.25 9.45 8.12
C GLU A 7 -3.54 8.08 8.73
N GLU A 8 -4.54 7.98 9.62
CA GLU A 8 -4.99 6.73 10.24
C GLU A 8 -5.67 5.79 9.23
N ASP A 9 -6.51 6.33 8.31
CA ASP A 9 -7.15 5.52 7.26
C ASP A 9 -6.12 4.87 6.33
N PHE A 10 -5.06 5.62 6.00
CA PHE A 10 -3.98 5.14 5.15
C PHE A 10 -3.19 3.99 5.80
N ARG A 11 -2.92 4.06 7.11
CA ARG A 11 -2.13 3.03 7.81
C ARG A 11 -2.88 1.72 8.01
N THR A 12 -4.21 1.71 7.90
CA THR A 12 -5.03 0.61 8.47
C THR A 12 -6.08 0.04 7.52
N SER A 13 -6.39 0.71 6.41
CA SER A 13 -7.29 0.17 5.38
C SER A 13 -6.53 -0.80 4.46
N PHE A 14 -6.28 -2.01 4.96
CA PHE A 14 -5.91 -3.13 4.10
C PHE A 14 -7.19 -3.72 3.52
N VAL A 15 -7.20 -3.91 2.20
CA VAL A 15 -8.41 -4.30 1.49
C VAL A 15 -8.86 -5.70 1.95
N ARG A 16 -10.04 -5.75 2.57
CA ARG A 16 -10.78 -6.99 2.83
C ARG A 16 -11.71 -7.38 1.68
N GLU A 17 -11.74 -6.58 0.60
CA GLU A 17 -12.57 -6.78 -0.58
C GLU A 17 -11.75 -7.29 -1.78
N PRO A 18 -11.81 -8.61 -2.09
CA PRO A 18 -11.01 -9.21 -3.16
C PRO A 18 -11.22 -8.58 -4.54
N ALA A 19 -12.38 -7.95 -4.77
CA ALA A 19 -12.70 -7.31 -6.05
C ALA A 19 -11.77 -6.15 -6.40
N ALA A 20 -11.29 -5.39 -5.41
CA ALA A 20 -10.38 -4.28 -5.63
C ALA A 20 -8.93 -4.72 -5.90
N LEU A 21 -8.58 -5.98 -5.60
CA LEU A 21 -7.25 -6.56 -5.82
C LEU A 21 -7.12 -7.28 -7.18
N LYS A 22 -8.15 -7.24 -8.03
CA LYS A 22 -8.21 -8.02 -9.29
C LYS A 22 -7.11 -7.69 -10.29
N ARG A 23 -6.47 -6.52 -10.20
CA ARG A 23 -5.42 -6.09 -11.15
C ARG A 23 -4.29 -5.41 -10.40
N PHE A 24 -3.09 -5.97 -10.51
CA PHE A 24 -1.84 -5.41 -9.98
C PHE A 24 -1.90 -5.05 -8.48
N PRO A 25 -2.21 -5.99 -7.58
CA PRO A 25 -2.19 -5.72 -6.15
C PRO A 25 -0.75 -5.48 -5.64
N ALA A 26 -0.56 -4.45 -4.83
CA ALA A 26 0.73 -4.16 -4.21
C ALA A 26 0.82 -4.79 -2.81
N LEU A 27 1.91 -5.53 -2.54
CA LEU A 27 2.25 -6.01 -1.22
C LEU A 27 2.77 -4.86 -0.35
N VAL A 28 2.13 -4.68 0.80
CA VAL A 28 2.52 -3.67 1.78
C VAL A 28 3.27 -4.33 2.91
N LEU A 29 4.52 -3.92 3.08
CA LEU A 29 5.38 -4.30 4.18
C LEU A 29 5.46 -3.15 5.19
N ASN A 30 5.62 -3.52 6.44
CA ASN A 30 5.91 -2.57 7.50
C ASN A 30 7.36 -2.08 7.40
N ALA A 31 7.74 -1.08 8.20
CA ALA A 31 9.09 -0.50 8.20
C ALA A 31 10.20 -1.50 8.57
N ASP A 32 9.86 -2.66 9.16
CA ASP A 32 10.77 -3.78 9.42
C ASP A 32 10.81 -4.83 8.29
N TYR A 33 10.27 -4.50 7.11
CA TYR A 33 10.20 -5.33 5.91
C TYR A 33 9.38 -6.61 6.09
N ARG A 34 8.52 -6.69 7.11
CA ARG A 34 7.58 -7.81 7.31
C ARG A 34 6.17 -7.40 6.88
N PRO A 35 5.35 -8.32 6.34
CA PRO A 35 3.95 -8.04 6.08
C PRO A 35 3.23 -7.60 7.35
N LEU A 36 2.32 -6.62 7.25
CA LEU A 36 1.49 -6.21 8.40
C LEU A 36 0.49 -7.30 8.79
N SER A 37 0.10 -8.13 7.83
CA SER A 37 -0.72 -9.32 8.04
C SER A 37 -0.26 -10.43 7.10
N TYR A 38 -0.24 -11.67 7.60
CA TYR A 38 0.06 -12.86 6.80
C TYR A 38 -1.20 -13.55 6.25
N TYR A 39 -2.35 -13.39 6.92
CA TYR A 39 -3.61 -14.01 6.49
C TYR A 39 -4.85 -13.15 6.85
N PRO A 40 -5.50 -12.50 5.85
CA PRO A 40 -5.00 -12.33 4.48
C PRO A 40 -3.75 -11.45 4.44
N LEU A 41 -2.93 -11.58 3.39
CA LEU A 41 -1.77 -10.71 3.20
C LEU A 41 -2.18 -9.23 3.16
N SER A 42 -1.32 -8.35 3.68
CA SER A 42 -1.52 -6.90 3.60
C SER A 42 -1.30 -6.39 2.18
N LEU A 43 -2.39 -6.32 1.42
CA LEU A 43 -2.38 -5.90 0.01
C LEU A 43 -3.16 -4.58 -0.17
N TRP A 44 -2.68 -3.77 -1.10
CA TRP A 44 -3.38 -2.60 -1.63
C TRP A 44 -3.69 -2.74 -3.12
N PRO A 45 -4.76 -2.11 -3.63
CA PRO A 45 -4.89 -1.82 -5.04
C PRO A 45 -3.74 -0.90 -5.46
N TRP A 46 -3.24 -1.04 -6.68
CA TRP A 46 -2.11 -0.24 -7.15
C TRP A 46 -2.34 1.27 -7.07
N GLN A 47 -3.59 1.74 -7.18
CA GLN A 47 -3.94 3.15 -7.08
C GLN A 47 -3.58 3.72 -5.70
N GLU A 48 -3.83 2.97 -4.63
CA GLU A 48 -3.46 3.37 -3.27
C GLU A 48 -1.94 3.31 -3.07
N ALA A 49 -1.26 2.34 -3.68
CA ALA A 49 0.19 2.27 -3.67
C ALA A 49 0.83 3.47 -4.38
N ILE A 50 0.30 3.90 -5.54
CA ILE A 50 0.78 5.10 -6.23
C ILE A 50 0.52 6.35 -5.38
N LYS A 51 -0.68 6.49 -4.82
CA LYS A 51 -1.00 7.60 -3.90
C LYS A 51 -0.03 7.65 -2.72
N ALA A 52 0.31 6.51 -2.13
CA ALA A 52 1.29 6.39 -1.06
C ALA A 52 2.68 6.93 -1.45
N VAL A 53 3.13 6.59 -2.67
CA VAL A 53 4.42 7.04 -3.23
C VAL A 53 4.42 8.56 -3.41
N PHE A 54 3.35 9.12 -4.00
CA PHE A 54 3.23 10.57 -4.18
C PHE A 54 3.15 11.35 -2.87
N LEU A 55 2.58 10.75 -1.81
CA LEU A 55 2.55 11.31 -0.47
C LEU A 55 3.84 11.07 0.32
N ASP A 56 4.87 10.48 -0.31
CA ASP A 56 6.17 10.17 0.31
C ASP A 56 6.09 9.26 1.54
N ARG A 57 5.04 8.43 1.65
CA ARG A 57 4.77 7.57 2.81
C ARG A 57 5.42 6.19 2.73
N VAL A 58 5.86 5.79 1.53
CA VAL A 58 6.40 4.45 1.27
C VAL A 58 7.66 4.52 0.42
N ILE A 59 8.42 3.42 0.46
CA ILE A 59 9.54 3.13 -0.43
C ILE A 59 9.11 2.01 -1.36
N ILE A 60 9.38 2.14 -2.66
CA ILE A 60 9.13 1.09 -3.65
C ILE A 60 10.28 0.10 -3.61
N LEU A 61 9.97 -1.20 -3.45
CA LEU A 61 10.95 -2.29 -3.55
C LEU A 61 10.90 -3.01 -4.89
N ALA A 62 9.70 -3.13 -5.46
CA ALA A 62 9.48 -3.77 -6.73
C ALA A 62 8.30 -3.12 -7.45
N GLU A 63 8.33 -3.22 -8.77
CA GLU A 63 7.34 -2.68 -9.69
C GLU A 63 6.93 -3.77 -10.67
N TYR A 64 5.70 -3.68 -11.19
CA TYR A 64 5.29 -4.40 -12.39
C TYR A 64 5.92 -3.76 -13.64
N GLU A 65 5.90 -4.50 -14.74
CA GLU A 65 6.38 -3.99 -16.04
C GLU A 65 5.39 -2.98 -16.65
N GLU A 66 4.11 -3.09 -16.29
CA GLU A 66 3.06 -2.20 -16.74
C GLU A 66 3.25 -0.76 -16.26
N VAL A 67 2.89 0.17 -17.14
CA VAL A 67 3.01 1.61 -16.92
C VAL A 67 1.65 2.27 -17.03
N VAL A 68 1.26 2.99 -15.99
CA VAL A 68 0.09 3.88 -16.02
C VAL A 68 0.52 5.27 -16.46
N ARG A 69 -0.33 5.94 -17.23
CA ARG A 69 -0.01 7.22 -17.87
C ARG A 69 -1.10 8.25 -17.64
N SER A 70 -0.67 9.49 -17.46
CA SER A 70 -1.49 10.69 -17.66
C SER A 70 -0.98 11.43 -18.90
N GLN A 71 -1.62 12.54 -19.26
CA GLN A 71 -1.13 13.37 -20.37
C GLN A 71 0.30 13.90 -20.18
N ARG A 72 0.79 13.97 -18.92
CA ARG A 72 2.08 14.60 -18.58
C ARG A 72 3.04 13.70 -17.80
N ALA A 73 2.63 12.50 -17.42
CA ALA A 73 3.42 11.62 -16.57
C ALA A 73 3.23 10.15 -16.94
N ALA A 74 4.26 9.35 -16.69
CA ALA A 74 4.25 7.90 -16.82
C ALA A 74 4.89 7.30 -15.57
N VAL A 75 4.22 6.32 -14.95
CA VAL A 75 4.65 5.70 -13.69
C VAL A 75 4.51 4.19 -13.82
N ARG A 76 5.56 3.45 -13.46
CA ARG A 76 5.47 1.98 -13.35
C ARG A 76 4.63 1.62 -12.13
N ILE A 77 3.82 0.58 -12.26
CA ILE A 77 2.90 0.22 -11.18
C ILE A 77 3.69 -0.43 -10.04
N PRO A 78 3.62 0.07 -8.79
CA PRO A 78 4.31 -0.58 -7.67
C PRO A 78 3.71 -1.95 -7.37
N SER A 79 4.56 -2.96 -7.15
CA SER A 79 4.14 -4.32 -6.77
C SER A 79 4.50 -4.65 -5.32
N VAL A 80 5.57 -4.07 -4.78
CA VAL A 80 5.96 -4.22 -3.37
C VAL A 80 6.41 -2.86 -2.81
N VAL A 81 5.80 -2.46 -1.70
CA VAL A 81 6.11 -1.19 -1.01
C VAL A 81 6.36 -1.42 0.48
N VAL A 82 7.22 -0.60 1.06
CA VAL A 82 7.54 -0.57 2.49
C VAL A 82 7.07 0.74 3.09
N LEU A 83 6.31 0.67 4.18
CA LEU A 83 5.96 1.85 4.97
C LEU A 83 7.22 2.49 5.55
N LYS A 84 7.36 3.82 5.44
CA LYS A 84 8.47 4.54 6.07
C LYS A 84 8.36 4.58 7.60
N GLU A 85 7.14 4.49 8.10
CA GLU A 85 6.85 4.52 9.53
C GLU A 85 6.33 3.18 10.02
N TYR A 86 6.79 2.79 11.21
CA TYR A 86 6.39 1.54 11.81
C TYR A 86 4.95 1.59 12.29
N VAL A 87 4.12 0.67 11.77
CA VAL A 87 2.75 0.47 12.22
C VAL A 87 2.71 -0.73 13.16
N LYS A 88 2.12 -0.56 14.35
CA LYS A 88 1.90 -1.66 15.28
C LYS A 88 0.79 -2.56 14.73
N PRO A 89 1.04 -3.85 14.44
CA PRO A 89 0.00 -4.76 13.97
C PRO A 89 -1.11 -4.84 15.02
N GLN A 90 -2.37 -4.72 14.60
CA GLN A 90 -3.49 -4.96 15.50
C GLN A 90 -3.50 -6.45 15.87
N LYS A 91 -3.46 -6.76 17.18
CA LYS A 91 -3.65 -8.13 17.67
C LYS A 91 -5.06 -8.58 17.29
N ARG A 92 -5.19 -9.38 16.24
CA ARG A 92 -6.43 -10.14 16.00
C ARG A 92 -6.39 -11.35 16.92
N VAL A 93 -7.28 -11.35 17.91
CA VAL A 93 -7.60 -12.55 18.67
C VAL A 93 -8.34 -13.47 17.68
N ALA A 94 -7.84 -14.70 17.52
CA ALA A 94 -8.49 -15.73 16.71
C ALA A 94 -9.81 -16.17 17.34
#